data_AF-A0A1W9SF00-F1
#
_entry.id   AF-A0A1W9SF00-F1
#
_cell.length_a   1.000
_cell.length_b   1.000
_cell.length_c   1.000
_cell.angle_alpha   90.00
_cell.angle_beta   90.00
_cell.angle_gamma   90.00
#
_symmetry.space_group_name_H-M   'P 1'
#
loop_
_entity.id
_entity.type
_entity.pdbx_description
1 polymer ?
#
loop_
_entity_poly.entity_id
_entity_poly.type
_entity_poly.pdbx_seq_one_letter_code
_entity_poly.pdbx_strand_id
1 'polypeptide(L)'
;MFNTLKKFGFFIVTVVLTIFIFWLVFMDKQSKTDALEYTLGLLGDKLVAMIPEESGSKNVKKKYDTFLKDARDKKVTPEQVEFVTANILNLANRDTTITQEQAEAVLNISLSAPLIVAEEAENEYEEIQFEKRELSDRWREAGERIKTLYEFNDQLNDTEAPEKNENPELRARIKYKVVDNKLIIAMDEEIRNQTHVKKVSKLKNELKKLEEEKIILWQDSLNIECDKEFNKSRQEYIIRLKKLKISELNVKEMINSLETLEHFIVLPPPPKMHADSLEKNLQKELQKECTDESGLKCNEEKH
;
A
#
# COMPACT_ATOMS: atom_id res chain seq x y z
N MET A 1 40.49 47.56 35.07
CA MET A 1 39.12 47.34 34.55
C MET A 1 39.08 46.78 33.12
N PHE A 2 39.98 47.17 32.21
CA PHE A 2 39.99 46.65 30.82
C PHE A 2 40.16 45.13 30.70
N ASN A 3 40.94 44.50 31.59
CA ASN A 3 41.13 43.05 31.57
C ASN A 3 39.91 42.25 32.04
N THR A 4 39.07 42.82 32.92
CA THR A 4 37.81 42.20 33.34
C THR A 4 36.74 42.32 32.24
N LEU A 5 36.72 43.44 31.52
CA LEU A 5 35.83 43.66 30.38
C LEU A 5 36.14 42.70 29.21
N LYS A 6 37.43 42.47 28.91
CA LYS A 6 37.86 41.49 27.90
C LYS A 6 37.44 40.06 28.26
N LYS A 7 37.50 39.68 29.53
CA LYS A 7 37.08 38.35 30.01
C LYS A 7 35.56 38.17 29.91
N PHE A 8 34.78 39.21 30.25
CA PHE A 8 33.33 39.19 30.06
C PHE A 8 32.93 39.14 28.58
N GLY A 9 33.63 39.88 27.71
CA GLY A 9 33.40 39.83 26.26
C GLY A 9 33.64 38.44 25.67
N PHE A 10 34.71 37.77 26.07
CA PHE A 10 34.97 36.40 25.63
C PHE A 10 33.87 35.43 26.07
N PHE A 11 33.43 35.53 27.33
CA PHE A 11 32.34 34.69 27.85
C PHE A 11 31.02 34.88 27.08
N ILE A 12 30.64 36.13 26.80
CA ILE A 12 29.42 36.43 26.04
C ILE A 12 29.51 35.86 24.62
N VAL A 13 30.66 36.05 23.95
CA VAL A 13 30.88 35.49 22.60
C VAL A 13 30.78 33.97 22.61
N THR A 14 31.38 33.30 23.61
CA THR A 14 31.28 31.84 23.73
C THR A 14 29.84 31.39 23.94
N VAL A 15 29.08 32.06 24.82
CA VAL A 15 27.67 31.71 25.07
C VAL A 15 26.82 31.89 23.81
N VAL A 16 26.97 33.01 23.11
CA VAL A 16 26.25 33.27 21.84
C VAL A 16 26.63 32.23 20.78
N LEU A 17 27.92 31.88 20.67
CA LEU A 17 28.37 30.85 19.74
C LEU A 17 27.79 29.47 20.08
N THR A 18 27.69 29.14 21.38
CA THR A 18 27.14 27.85 21.83
C THR A 18 25.64 27.79 21.53
N ILE A 19 24.90 28.88 21.78
CA ILE A 19 23.48 29.01 21.42
C ILE A 19 23.31 28.91 19.91
N PHE A 20 24.18 29.57 19.12
CA PHE A 20 24.12 29.54 17.67
C PHE A 20 24.41 28.14 17.11
N ILE A 21 25.41 27.42 17.63
CA ILE A 21 25.69 26.03 17.27
C ILE A 21 24.51 25.13 17.66
N PHE A 22 23.97 25.29 18.87
CA PHE A 22 22.81 24.52 19.32
C PHE A 22 21.58 24.80 18.44
N TRP A 23 21.35 26.06 18.07
CA TRP A 23 20.28 26.48 17.17
C TRP A 23 20.47 25.96 15.75
N LEU A 24 21.69 25.95 15.22
CA LEU A 24 22.03 25.32 13.95
C LEU A 24 21.74 23.81 13.98
N VAL A 25 22.16 23.12 15.03
CA VAL A 25 21.89 21.68 15.20
C VAL A 25 20.40 21.39 15.40
N PHE A 26 19.63 22.29 16.04
CA PHE A 26 18.19 22.14 16.21
C PHE A 26 17.38 22.49 14.95
N MET A 27 17.80 23.51 14.20
CA MET A 27 17.26 23.78 12.86
C MET A 27 17.57 22.63 11.91
N ASP A 28 18.74 22.00 12.03
CA ASP A 28 19.06 20.80 11.23
C ASP A 28 18.21 19.59 11.65
N LYS A 29 17.77 19.54 12.92
CA LYS A 29 16.73 18.59 13.38
C LYS A 29 15.31 18.97 12.96
N GLN A 30 15.05 20.19 12.47
CA GLN A 30 13.84 20.55 11.72
C GLN A 30 14.05 20.39 10.20
N SER A 31 15.31 20.37 9.74
CA SER A 31 15.79 19.88 8.43
C SER A 31 15.96 18.35 8.41
N LYS A 32 15.43 17.67 9.43
CA LYS A 32 15.04 16.26 9.32
C LYS A 32 14.23 16.14 8.05
N THR A 33 14.82 15.47 7.08
CA THR A 33 14.19 14.79 5.95
C THR A 33 12.72 14.56 6.28
N ASP A 34 11.79 15.15 5.53
CA ASP A 34 10.35 14.95 5.71
C ASP A 34 10.16 13.47 6.05
N ALA A 35 9.59 13.14 7.22
CA ALA A 35 9.52 11.76 7.70
C ALA A 35 8.99 10.82 6.61
N LEU A 36 8.05 11.36 5.82
CA LEU A 36 7.57 10.81 4.59
C LEU A 36 8.66 10.54 3.54
N GLU A 37 9.42 11.54 3.10
CA GLU A 37 10.46 11.36 2.08
C GLU A 37 11.50 10.32 2.49
N TYR A 38 11.94 10.37 3.75
CA TYR A 38 12.87 9.39 4.29
C TYR A 38 12.30 7.97 4.26
N THR A 39 11.10 7.77 4.82
CA THR A 39 10.48 6.45 4.86
C THR A 39 10.12 5.93 3.47
N LEU A 40 9.65 6.80 2.57
CA LEU A 40 9.40 6.42 1.18
C LEU A 40 10.70 6.03 0.47
N GLY A 41 11.82 6.70 0.73
CA GLY A 41 13.13 6.27 0.21
C GLY A 41 13.47 4.85 0.65
N LEU A 42 13.34 4.55 1.95
CA LEU A 42 13.58 3.22 2.50
C LEU A 42 12.65 2.14 1.93
N LEU A 43 11.36 2.47 1.73
CA LEU A 43 10.40 1.57 1.09
C LEU A 43 10.80 1.25 -0.36
N GLY A 44 11.30 2.24 -1.09
CA GLY A 44 11.81 2.07 -2.45
C GLY A 44 13.03 1.16 -2.51
N ASP A 45 13.99 1.39 -1.63
CA ASP A 45 15.18 0.55 -1.52
C ASP A 45 14.80 -0.90 -1.16
N LYS A 46 13.84 -1.08 -0.23
CA LYS A 46 13.31 -2.39 0.14
C LYS A 46 12.62 -3.07 -1.05
N LEU A 47 11.79 -2.35 -1.81
CA LEU A 47 11.12 -2.87 -3.00
C LEU A 47 12.12 -3.36 -4.05
N VAL A 48 13.15 -2.57 -4.32
CA VAL A 48 14.20 -2.91 -5.30
C VAL A 48 15.03 -4.10 -4.82
N ALA A 49 15.35 -4.18 -3.53
CA ALA A 49 16.12 -5.27 -2.94
C ALA A 49 15.39 -6.62 -2.96
N MET A 50 14.06 -6.63 -3.04
CA MET A 50 13.28 -7.87 -3.20
C MET A 50 13.34 -8.47 -4.61
N ILE A 51 13.87 -7.73 -5.59
CA ILE A 51 14.00 -8.17 -6.98
C ILE A 51 15.42 -8.75 -7.18
N PRO A 52 15.57 -9.98 -7.70
CA PRO A 52 16.90 -10.52 -7.99
C PRO A 52 17.68 -9.63 -8.96
N GLU A 53 18.98 -9.44 -8.74
CA GLU A 53 19.82 -8.50 -9.53
C GLU A 53 19.81 -8.78 -11.04
N GLU A 54 19.68 -10.05 -11.40
CA GLU A 54 19.66 -10.53 -12.79
C GLU A 54 18.39 -10.10 -13.56
N SER A 55 17.34 -9.70 -12.85
CA SER A 55 15.98 -9.51 -13.39
C SER A 55 15.68 -8.12 -13.92
N GLY A 56 16.60 -7.15 -13.87
CA GLY A 56 16.36 -5.83 -14.48
C GLY A 56 15.65 -4.78 -13.59
N SER A 57 15.98 -4.71 -12.30
CA SER A 57 15.39 -3.78 -11.31
C SER A 57 15.46 -2.27 -11.63
N LYS A 58 16.21 -1.87 -12.68
CA LYS A 58 16.37 -0.46 -13.11
C LYS A 58 15.04 0.21 -13.47
N ASN A 59 14.11 -0.50 -14.11
CA ASN A 59 12.84 0.11 -14.52
C ASN A 59 11.92 0.37 -13.31
N VAL A 60 11.84 -0.59 -12.38
CA VAL A 60 11.10 -0.44 -11.11
C VAL A 60 11.66 0.74 -10.32
N LYS A 61 12.98 0.83 -10.18
CA LYS A 61 13.64 1.95 -9.51
C LYS A 61 13.27 3.29 -10.16
N LYS A 62 13.36 3.39 -11.49
CA LYS A 62 13.00 4.61 -12.21
C LYS A 62 11.54 5.02 -12.01
N LYS A 63 10.61 4.05 -12.04
CA LYS A 63 9.18 4.30 -11.76
C LYS A 63 8.98 4.79 -10.33
N TYR A 64 9.65 4.18 -9.36
CA TYR A 64 9.58 4.58 -7.97
C TYR A 64 10.18 5.97 -7.72
N ASP A 65 11.34 6.28 -8.32
CA ASP A 65 11.97 7.61 -8.24
C ASP A 65 11.05 8.70 -8.82
N THR A 66 10.29 8.37 -9.87
CA THR A 66 9.27 9.26 -10.45
C THR A 66 8.14 9.50 -9.45
N PHE A 67 7.64 8.44 -8.82
CA PHE A 67 6.63 8.54 -7.75
C PHE A 67 7.13 9.38 -6.55
N LEU A 68 8.37 9.18 -6.09
CA LEU A 68 8.96 9.99 -5.01
C LEU A 68 8.97 11.47 -5.37
N LYS A 69 9.37 11.79 -6.62
CA LYS A 69 9.36 13.16 -7.13
C LYS A 69 7.95 13.73 -7.16
N ASP A 70 6.98 12.96 -7.64
CA ASP A 70 5.58 13.40 -7.71
C ASP A 70 4.95 13.57 -6.32
N ALA A 71 5.33 12.75 -5.33
CA ALA A 71 4.94 12.92 -3.93
C ALA A 71 5.53 14.19 -3.32
N ARG A 72 6.83 14.46 -3.54
CA ARG A 72 7.50 15.70 -3.10
C ARG A 72 6.88 16.94 -3.75
N ASP A 73 6.58 16.85 -5.05
CA ASP A 73 5.93 17.92 -5.82
C ASP A 73 4.42 18.04 -5.52
N LYS A 74 3.86 17.19 -4.63
CA LYS A 74 2.44 17.11 -4.26
C LYS A 74 1.51 16.92 -5.47
N LYS A 75 1.98 16.20 -6.50
CA LYS A 75 1.19 15.82 -7.68
C LYS A 75 0.36 14.56 -7.46
N VAL A 76 0.70 13.77 -6.45
CA VAL A 76 -0.11 12.67 -5.93
C VAL A 76 -0.70 13.08 -4.58
N THR A 77 -1.84 12.51 -4.22
CA THR A 77 -2.50 12.76 -2.93
C THR A 77 -1.87 11.94 -1.79
N PRO A 78 -2.03 12.35 -0.51
CA PRO A 78 -1.60 11.55 0.64
C PRO A 78 -2.17 10.12 0.60
N GLU A 79 -3.41 9.95 0.15
CA GLU A 79 -4.10 8.66 0.08
C GLU A 79 -3.46 7.73 -0.95
N GLN A 80 -3.07 8.27 -2.11
CA GLN A 80 -2.30 7.52 -3.11
C GLN A 80 -0.96 7.06 -2.54
N VAL A 81 -0.29 7.92 -1.78
CA VAL A 81 1.01 7.60 -1.16
C VAL A 81 0.88 6.51 -0.10
N GLU A 82 -0.15 6.60 0.73
CA GLU A 82 -0.53 5.56 1.69
C GLU A 82 -0.91 4.25 1.01
N PHE A 83 -1.61 4.29 -0.14
CA PHE A 83 -1.98 3.11 -0.91
C PHE A 83 -0.76 2.41 -1.53
N VAL A 84 0.15 3.17 -2.14
CA VAL A 84 1.43 2.63 -2.64
C VAL A 84 2.20 1.97 -1.49
N THR A 85 2.26 2.65 -0.33
CA THR A 85 2.93 2.14 0.87
C THR A 85 2.32 0.81 1.33
N ALA A 86 0.99 0.73 1.41
CA ALA A 86 0.28 -0.49 1.79
C ALA A 86 0.70 -1.68 0.92
N ASN A 87 0.73 -1.48 -0.39
CA ASN A 87 1.06 -2.53 -1.34
C ASN A 87 2.53 -2.97 -1.25
N ILE A 88 3.47 -2.03 -1.04
CA ILE A 88 4.87 -2.36 -0.85
C ILE A 88 5.08 -3.14 0.46
N LEU A 89 4.43 -2.73 1.56
CA LEU A 89 4.51 -3.45 2.84
C LEU A 89 3.90 -4.86 2.72
N ASN A 90 2.77 -5.00 2.01
CA ASN A 90 2.17 -6.31 1.73
C ASN A 90 3.07 -7.22 0.88
N LEU A 91 3.83 -6.65 -0.06
CA LEU A 91 4.84 -7.41 -0.80
C LEU A 91 6.00 -7.81 0.11
N ALA A 92 6.46 -6.90 0.97
CA ALA A 92 7.55 -7.13 1.91
C ALA A 92 7.27 -8.20 2.96
N ASN A 93 6.00 -8.49 3.24
CA ASN A 93 5.59 -9.59 4.11
C ASN A 93 5.63 -10.96 3.42
N ARG A 94 5.98 -11.03 2.13
CA ARG A 94 6.16 -12.31 1.44
C ARG A 94 7.58 -12.82 1.68
N ASP A 95 7.70 -14.08 2.08
CA ASP A 95 8.99 -14.75 2.31
C ASP A 95 9.73 -15.13 1.01
N THR A 96 9.41 -14.47 -0.10
CA THR A 96 9.87 -14.84 -1.44
C THR A 96 10.39 -13.61 -2.18
N THR A 97 11.44 -13.79 -2.97
CA THR A 97 11.83 -12.81 -3.98
C THR A 97 10.67 -12.53 -4.92
N ILE A 98 10.56 -11.28 -5.39
CA ILE A 98 9.51 -10.87 -6.31
C ILE A 98 10.08 -10.69 -7.72
N THR A 99 9.26 -10.95 -8.75
CA THR A 99 9.67 -10.65 -10.13
C THR A 99 9.53 -9.15 -10.42
N GLN A 100 10.23 -8.67 -11.45
CA GLN A 100 10.13 -7.28 -11.89
C GLN A 100 8.68 -6.92 -12.23
N GLU A 101 7.96 -7.80 -12.91
CA GLU A 101 6.56 -7.61 -13.30
C GLU A 101 5.66 -7.44 -12.08
N GLN A 102 5.92 -8.16 -10.98
CA GLN A 102 5.16 -8.03 -9.74
C GLN A 102 5.33 -6.64 -9.12
N ALA A 103 6.57 -6.18 -9.03
CA ALA A 103 6.88 -4.86 -8.49
C ALA A 103 6.30 -3.74 -9.36
N GLU A 104 6.40 -3.89 -10.69
CA GLU A 104 5.80 -2.92 -11.62
C GLU A 104 4.28 -2.89 -11.56
N ALA A 105 3.63 -4.06 -11.46
CA ALA A 105 2.18 -4.14 -11.33
C ALA A 105 1.69 -3.39 -10.09
N VAL A 106 2.37 -3.58 -8.95
CA VAL A 106 2.05 -2.86 -7.71
C VAL A 106 2.17 -1.34 -7.88
N LEU A 107 3.25 -0.85 -8.50
CA LEU A 107 3.40 0.59 -8.74
C LEU A 107 2.36 1.11 -9.73
N ASN A 108 2.12 0.42 -10.84
CA ASN A 108 1.19 0.87 -11.88
C ASN A 108 -0.26 0.92 -11.36
N ILE A 109 -0.70 -0.12 -10.62
CA ILE A 109 -2.05 -0.17 -10.04
C ILE A 109 -2.21 0.95 -9.01
N SER A 110 -1.21 1.14 -8.15
CA SER A 110 -1.28 2.14 -7.08
C SER A 110 -1.32 3.58 -7.61
N LEU A 111 -0.65 3.84 -8.74
CA LEU A 111 -0.64 5.16 -9.38
C LEU A 111 -1.86 5.41 -10.27
N SER A 112 -2.50 4.34 -10.76
CA SER A 112 -3.65 4.44 -11.69
C SER A 112 -5.01 4.27 -10.99
N ALA A 113 -5.03 3.92 -9.71
CA ALA A 113 -6.26 3.69 -8.96
C ALA A 113 -7.06 5.01 -8.88
N PRO A 114 -8.32 5.03 -9.37
CA PRO A 114 -9.19 6.17 -9.14
C PRO A 114 -9.51 6.20 -7.66
N LEU A 115 -8.99 7.19 -6.95
CA LEU A 115 -9.47 7.50 -5.61
C LEU A 115 -10.94 7.90 -5.77
N ILE A 116 -11.82 7.23 -5.01
CA ILE A 116 -13.21 7.68 -4.85
C ILE A 116 -13.13 8.96 -4.02
N VAL A 117 -12.79 10.07 -4.67
CA VAL A 117 -12.96 11.40 -4.11
C VAL A 117 -14.47 11.59 -4.10
N ALA A 118 -15.07 11.58 -2.91
CA ALA A 118 -16.45 12.02 -2.75
C ALA A 118 -16.54 13.41 -3.40
N GLU A 119 -17.39 13.54 -4.41
CA GLU A 119 -17.71 14.81 -5.07
C GLU A 119 -18.32 15.75 -4.04
N GLU A 120 -17.50 16.53 -3.33
CA GLU A 120 -17.96 17.69 -2.60
C GLU A 120 -17.53 18.95 -3.36
N ALA A 121 -18.52 19.45 -4.11
CA ALA A 121 -18.82 20.84 -4.36
C ALA A 121 -17.75 21.69 -5.07
N GLU A 122 -17.94 21.81 -6.39
CA GLU A 122 -17.81 23.09 -7.10
C GLU A 122 -18.61 24.18 -6.34
N ASN A 123 -17.99 24.93 -5.44
CA ASN A 123 -18.46 26.27 -5.07
C ASN A 123 -17.34 27.15 -4.51
N GLU A 124 -17.13 28.25 -5.24
CA GLU A 124 -16.73 29.58 -4.78
C GLU A 124 -15.42 29.75 -3.98
N TYR A 125 -14.40 30.13 -4.74
CA TYR A 125 -13.39 31.14 -4.46
C TYR A 125 -13.61 32.02 -3.21
N GLU A 126 -13.23 31.54 -2.02
CA GLU A 126 -12.70 32.39 -0.92
C GLU A 126 -11.83 31.65 0.14
N GLU A 127 -11.49 30.37 -0.02
CA GLU A 127 -10.91 29.53 1.06
C GLU A 127 -9.41 29.14 0.92
N ILE A 128 -8.61 29.88 0.15
CA ILE A 128 -7.25 29.45 -0.28
C ILE A 128 -6.22 29.31 0.88
N GLN A 129 -6.48 29.89 2.06
CA GLN A 129 -5.55 29.79 3.21
C GLN A 129 -5.88 28.70 4.24
N PHE A 130 -7.15 28.33 4.38
CA PHE A 130 -7.56 27.24 5.29
C PHE A 130 -7.24 25.89 4.66
N GLU A 131 -7.56 25.72 3.38
CA GLU A 131 -7.28 24.51 2.60
C GLU A 131 -5.78 24.17 2.56
N LYS A 132 -4.90 25.18 2.51
CA LYS A 132 -3.43 24.98 2.49
C LYS A 132 -2.87 24.45 3.81
N ARG A 133 -3.46 24.83 4.96
CA ARG A 133 -3.03 24.32 6.27
C ARG A 133 -3.53 22.89 6.49
N GLU A 134 -4.79 22.63 6.20
CA GLU A 134 -5.37 21.29 6.32
C GLU A 134 -4.66 20.28 5.40
N LEU A 135 -4.34 20.66 4.16
CA LEU A 135 -3.56 19.82 3.26
C LEU A 135 -2.16 19.53 3.84
N SER A 136 -1.50 20.54 4.41
CA SER A 136 -0.17 20.38 5.03
C SER A 136 -0.21 19.46 6.25
N ASP A 137 -1.28 19.51 7.05
CA ASP A 137 -1.45 18.64 8.20
C ASP A 137 -1.74 17.20 7.77
N ARG A 138 -2.57 16.98 6.73
CA ARG A 138 -2.82 15.65 6.14
C ARG A 138 -1.55 14.96 5.65
N TRP A 139 -0.68 15.69 4.96
CA TRP A 139 0.62 15.17 4.51
C TRP A 139 1.54 14.78 5.67
N ARG A 140 1.58 15.61 6.72
CA ARG A 140 2.38 15.32 7.92
C ARG A 140 1.85 14.09 8.64
N GLU A 141 0.53 13.98 8.80
CA GLU A 141 -0.12 12.82 9.43
C GLU A 141 0.13 11.54 8.64
N ALA A 142 -0.01 11.57 7.31
CA ALA A 142 0.28 10.44 6.45
C ALA A 142 1.76 10.01 6.56
N GLY A 143 2.70 10.98 6.57
CA GLY A 143 4.12 10.72 6.75
C GLY A 143 4.46 10.01 8.07
N GLU A 144 3.92 10.50 9.19
CA GLU A 144 4.12 9.86 10.50
C GLU A 144 3.47 8.46 10.57
N ARG A 145 2.29 8.28 9.96
CA ARG A 145 1.61 6.98 9.89
C ARG A 145 2.41 5.97 9.08
N ILE A 146 2.86 6.35 7.87
CA ILE A 146 3.70 5.53 6.99
C ILE A 146 4.98 5.13 7.71
N LYS A 147 5.64 6.08 8.38
CA LYS A 147 6.84 5.82 9.17
C LYS A 147 6.59 4.81 10.30
N THR A 148 5.55 5.04 11.10
CA THR A 148 5.21 4.17 12.23
C THR A 148 4.94 2.74 11.75
N LEU A 149 4.23 2.59 10.63
CA LEU A 149 3.89 1.30 10.05
C LEU A 149 5.07 0.59 9.40
N TYR A 150 5.97 1.33 8.77
CA TYR A 150 7.23 0.81 8.26
C TYR A 150 8.13 0.31 9.40
N GLU A 151 8.31 1.10 10.45
CA GLU A 151 9.11 0.73 11.63
C GLU A 151 8.53 -0.51 12.32
N PHE A 152 7.19 -0.59 12.44
CA PHE A 152 6.51 -1.79 12.94
C PHE A 152 6.79 -3.01 12.07
N ASN A 153 6.68 -2.89 10.74
CA ASN A 153 6.97 -3.98 9.80
C ASN A 153 8.43 -4.44 9.90
N ASP A 154 9.36 -3.51 10.09
CA ASP A 154 10.79 -3.81 10.18
C ASP A 154 11.10 -4.57 11.48
N GLN A 155 10.54 -4.13 12.60
CA GLN A 155 10.65 -4.83 13.88
C GLN A 155 10.02 -6.23 13.86
N LEU A 156 8.91 -6.38 13.14
CA LEU A 156 8.28 -7.67 12.89
C LEU A 156 9.25 -8.61 12.16
N ASN A 157 9.87 -8.12 11.08
CA ASN A 157 10.84 -8.87 10.28
C ASN A 157 12.08 -9.28 11.09
N ASP A 158 12.61 -8.38 11.92
CA ASP A 158 13.76 -8.64 12.79
C ASP A 158 13.46 -9.69 13.87
N THR A 159 12.24 -9.70 14.40
CA THR A 159 11.81 -10.64 15.44
C THR A 159 11.72 -12.07 14.90
N GLU A 160 11.55 -12.21 13.59
CA GLU A 160 11.36 -13.49 12.86
C GLU A 160 12.58 -13.92 12.05
N ALA A 161 13.78 -13.41 12.38
CA ALA A 161 15.01 -13.67 11.64
C ALA A 161 15.15 -15.16 11.20
N PRO A 162 15.55 -15.39 9.93
CA PRO A 162 15.35 -16.66 9.20
C PRO A 162 16.01 -17.90 9.82
N GLU A 163 16.97 -17.73 10.74
CA GLU A 163 17.62 -18.85 11.44
C GLU A 163 16.73 -19.55 12.48
N LYS A 164 15.55 -18.98 12.82
CA LYS A 164 14.59 -19.55 13.79
C LYS A 164 13.15 -19.48 13.28
N ASN A 165 12.96 -19.85 12.02
CA ASN A 165 11.67 -19.79 11.33
C ASN A 165 10.67 -20.82 11.90
N GLU A 166 10.20 -20.59 13.11
CA GLU A 166 9.23 -21.44 13.81
C GLU A 166 7.79 -21.03 13.48
N ASN A 167 7.53 -19.89 12.82
CA ASN A 167 6.15 -19.47 12.54
C ASN A 167 5.96 -18.53 11.33
N PRO A 168 6.10 -19.01 10.08
CA PRO A 168 5.74 -18.24 8.87
C PRO A 168 4.26 -17.83 8.81
N GLU A 169 3.41 -18.36 9.70
CA GLU A 169 1.99 -18.00 9.73
C GLU A 169 1.73 -16.58 10.22
N LEU A 170 2.62 -15.97 11.02
CA LEU A 170 2.36 -14.63 11.57
C LEU A 170 2.32 -13.56 10.46
N ARG A 171 3.23 -13.63 9.47
CA ARG A 171 3.25 -12.71 8.31
C ARG A 171 2.02 -12.83 7.43
N ALA A 172 1.52 -14.06 7.24
CA ALA A 172 0.31 -14.31 6.46
C ALA A 172 -0.93 -13.66 7.11
N ARG A 173 -0.90 -13.47 8.42
CA ARG A 173 -1.98 -12.93 9.25
C ARG A 173 -1.90 -11.40 9.45
N ILE A 174 -1.06 -10.71 8.67
CA ILE A 174 -0.89 -9.25 8.70
C ILE A 174 -1.02 -8.69 7.28
N LYS A 175 -1.93 -7.72 7.09
CA LYS A 175 -2.12 -7.00 5.83
C LYS A 175 -2.23 -5.50 6.08
N TYR A 176 -1.67 -4.72 5.18
CA TYR A 176 -1.78 -3.26 5.16
C TYR A 176 -2.86 -2.86 4.15
N LYS A 177 -3.75 -1.94 4.54
CA LYS A 177 -4.82 -1.46 3.65
C LYS A 177 -5.16 -0.01 3.93
N VAL A 178 -5.77 0.66 2.95
CA VAL A 178 -6.29 2.02 3.13
C VAL A 178 -7.79 1.93 3.38
N VAL A 179 -8.25 2.38 4.55
CA VAL A 179 -9.67 2.44 4.93
C VAL A 179 -9.97 3.87 5.37
N ASP A 180 -11.07 4.44 4.88
CA ASP A 180 -11.45 5.83 5.14
C ASP A 180 -10.30 6.82 4.93
N ASN A 181 -9.58 6.65 3.80
CA ASN A 181 -8.42 7.47 3.41
C ASN A 181 -7.23 7.41 4.38
N LYS A 182 -7.11 6.33 5.16
CA LYS A 182 -6.01 6.14 6.11
C LYS A 182 -5.38 4.76 5.98
N LEU A 183 -4.06 4.71 5.96
CA LEU A 183 -3.30 3.47 6.03
C LEU A 183 -3.47 2.81 7.40
N ILE A 184 -3.97 1.59 7.41
CA ILE A 184 -4.18 0.77 8.60
C ILE A 184 -3.57 -0.62 8.42
N ILE A 185 -3.40 -1.33 9.53
CA ILE A 185 -3.02 -2.75 9.53
C ILE A 185 -4.24 -3.58 9.90
N ALA A 186 -4.63 -4.51 9.03
CA ALA A 186 -5.55 -5.58 9.35
C ALA A 186 -4.78 -6.79 9.92
N MET A 187 -5.20 -7.27 11.08
CA MET A 187 -4.56 -8.39 11.78
C MET A 187 -5.60 -9.39 12.30
N ASP A 188 -5.24 -10.67 12.32
CA ASP A 188 -6.06 -11.70 12.97
C ASP A 188 -6.11 -11.50 14.49
N GLU A 189 -7.31 -11.66 15.07
CA GLU A 189 -7.50 -11.64 16.54
C GLU A 189 -6.64 -12.68 17.27
N GLU A 190 -6.31 -13.78 16.61
CA GLU A 190 -5.42 -14.80 17.17
C GLU A 190 -4.03 -14.23 17.50
N ILE A 191 -3.51 -13.28 16.71
CA ILE A 191 -2.23 -12.60 16.99
C ILE A 191 -2.32 -11.89 18.35
N ARG A 192 -3.44 -11.21 18.60
CA ARG A 192 -3.68 -10.48 19.86
C ARG A 192 -3.53 -11.40 21.06
N ASN A 193 -4.10 -12.59 20.98
CA ASN A 193 -4.11 -13.61 22.03
C ASN A 193 -2.75 -14.35 22.17
N GLN A 194 -1.95 -14.41 21.10
CA GLN A 194 -0.64 -15.06 21.08
C GLN A 194 0.52 -14.17 21.59
N THR A 195 0.29 -12.88 21.85
CA THR A 195 1.30 -11.92 22.36
C THR A 195 1.89 -12.24 23.75
N HIS A 196 1.52 -13.37 24.37
CA HIS A 196 2.06 -13.84 25.65
C HIS A 196 3.46 -14.50 25.57
N VAL A 197 4.03 -14.70 24.38
CA VAL A 197 5.36 -15.30 24.22
C VAL A 197 6.47 -14.27 24.49
N LYS A 198 7.40 -14.57 25.42
CA LYS A 198 8.42 -13.65 25.98
C LYS A 198 9.26 -12.82 24.97
N LYS A 199 9.39 -13.25 23.71
CA LYS A 199 10.10 -12.50 22.65
C LYS A 199 9.31 -11.30 22.11
N VAL A 200 8.00 -11.24 22.36
CA VAL A 200 7.04 -10.26 21.80
C VAL A 200 6.81 -9.06 22.73
N SER A 201 7.53 -8.95 23.85
CA SER A 201 7.28 -7.87 24.83
C SER A 201 7.49 -6.45 24.27
N LYS A 202 8.45 -6.25 23.35
CA LYS A 202 8.62 -4.98 22.64
C LYS A 202 7.47 -4.73 21.64
N LEU A 203 7.16 -5.73 20.82
CA LEU A 203 6.07 -5.67 19.84
C LEU A 203 4.70 -5.44 20.51
N LYS A 204 4.50 -5.95 21.74
CA LYS A 204 3.27 -5.76 22.51
C LYS A 204 3.00 -4.29 22.84
N ASN A 205 4.04 -3.52 23.20
CA ASN A 205 3.87 -2.11 23.49
C ASN A 205 3.57 -1.32 22.21
N GLU A 206 4.22 -1.66 21.10
CA GLU A 206 3.93 -1.05 19.80
C GLU A 206 2.52 -1.41 19.30
N LEU A 207 2.10 -2.67 19.41
CA LEU A 207 0.73 -3.08 19.10
C LEU A 207 -0.29 -2.29 19.93
N LYS A 208 -0.04 -2.13 21.23
CA LYS A 208 -0.92 -1.34 22.09
C LYS A 208 -0.97 0.13 21.66
N LYS A 209 0.16 0.72 21.29
CA LYS A 209 0.22 2.09 20.77
C LYS A 209 -0.57 2.22 19.46
N LEU A 210 -0.39 1.29 18.54
CA LEU A 210 -1.12 1.25 17.27
C LEU A 210 -2.64 1.03 17.46
N GLU A 211 -3.04 0.24 18.47
CA GLU A 211 -4.44 0.12 18.89
C GLU A 211 -4.99 1.44 19.45
N GLU A 212 -4.24 2.12 20.33
CA GLU A 212 -4.62 3.42 20.91
C GLU A 212 -4.75 4.52 19.83
N GLU A 213 -3.91 4.46 18.81
CA GLU A 213 -3.94 5.35 17.63
C GLU A 213 -5.01 4.96 16.60
N LYS A 214 -5.74 3.86 16.82
CA LYS A 214 -6.75 3.30 15.89
C LYS A 214 -6.20 3.00 14.49
N ILE A 215 -4.96 2.54 14.43
CA ILE A 215 -4.29 2.14 13.18
C ILE A 215 -4.43 0.62 12.93
N ILE A 216 -4.84 -0.15 13.93
CA ILE A 216 -5.11 -1.59 13.80
C ILE A 216 -6.60 -1.84 13.62
N LEU A 217 -6.93 -2.70 12.66
CA LEU A 217 -8.23 -3.32 12.50
C LEU A 217 -8.10 -4.82 12.80
N TRP A 218 -8.69 -5.24 13.90
CA TRP A 218 -8.77 -6.65 14.27
C TRP A 218 -9.84 -7.35 13.42
N GLN A 219 -9.52 -8.54 12.91
CA GLN A 219 -10.41 -9.38 12.13
C GLN A 219 -10.43 -10.80 12.68
N ASP A 220 -11.61 -11.43 12.68
CA ASP A 220 -11.78 -12.81 13.14
C ASP A 220 -10.99 -13.79 12.26
N SER A 221 -11.00 -13.54 10.94
CA SER A 221 -10.21 -14.27 9.97
C SER A 221 -9.91 -13.39 8.75
N LEU A 222 -8.68 -12.89 8.71
CA LEU A 222 -8.12 -12.05 7.67
C LEU A 222 -8.13 -12.76 6.33
N ASN A 223 -7.86 -14.06 6.29
CA ASN A 223 -7.91 -14.84 5.05
C ASN A 223 -9.33 -14.84 4.45
N ILE A 224 -10.35 -15.09 5.27
CA ILE A 224 -11.75 -15.09 4.81
C ILE A 224 -12.13 -13.69 4.31
N GLU A 225 -11.70 -12.64 5.00
CA GLU A 225 -12.05 -11.27 4.61
C GLU A 225 -11.31 -10.82 3.33
N CYS A 226 -10.02 -11.16 3.20
CA CYS A 226 -9.27 -10.95 1.97
C CYS A 226 -9.91 -11.68 0.78
N ASP A 227 -10.36 -12.93 0.97
CA ASP A 227 -11.05 -13.68 -0.09
C ASP A 227 -12.36 -13.02 -0.51
N LYS A 228 -13.14 -12.49 0.44
CA LYS A 228 -14.36 -11.74 0.13
C LYS A 228 -14.05 -10.46 -0.63
N GLU A 229 -13.10 -9.66 -0.15
CA GLU A 229 -12.69 -8.41 -0.80
C GLU A 229 -12.16 -8.66 -2.22
N PHE A 230 -11.37 -9.70 -2.40
CA PHE A 230 -10.86 -10.11 -3.71
C PHE A 230 -11.98 -10.54 -4.65
N ASN A 231 -12.86 -11.44 -4.20
CA ASN A 231 -13.98 -11.90 -5.01
C ASN A 231 -14.92 -10.74 -5.39
N LYS A 232 -15.17 -9.81 -4.47
CA LYS A 232 -15.95 -8.60 -4.75
C LYS A 232 -15.27 -7.74 -5.82
N SER A 233 -13.98 -7.45 -5.66
CA SER A 233 -13.19 -6.64 -6.61
C SER A 233 -13.14 -7.29 -7.99
N ARG A 234 -12.97 -8.62 -8.05
CA ARG A 234 -13.01 -9.42 -9.28
C ARG A 234 -14.37 -9.29 -9.97
N GLN A 235 -15.47 -9.41 -9.23
CA GLN A 235 -16.82 -9.28 -9.78
C GLN A 235 -17.09 -7.86 -10.32
N GLU A 236 -16.72 -6.82 -9.56
CA GLU A 236 -16.86 -5.42 -9.99
C GLU A 236 -16.05 -5.14 -11.27
N TYR A 237 -14.84 -5.69 -11.36
CA TYR A 237 -14.01 -5.57 -12.55
C TYR A 237 -14.62 -6.28 -13.76
N ILE A 238 -15.11 -7.52 -13.59
CA ILE A 238 -15.83 -8.25 -14.64
C ILE A 238 -17.05 -7.46 -15.11
N ILE A 239 -17.84 -6.89 -14.19
CA ILE A 239 -18.99 -6.04 -14.52
C ILE A 239 -18.55 -4.81 -15.30
N ARG A 240 -17.45 -4.15 -14.90
CA ARG A 240 -16.91 -2.98 -15.60
C ARG A 240 -16.45 -3.34 -17.01
N LEU A 241 -15.75 -4.46 -17.19
CA LEU A 241 -15.36 -4.98 -18.50
C LEU A 241 -16.58 -5.26 -19.38
N LYS A 242 -17.61 -5.93 -18.83
CA LYS A 242 -18.87 -6.19 -19.55
C LYS A 242 -19.58 -4.89 -19.96
N LYS A 243 -19.64 -3.89 -19.07
CA LYS A 243 -20.24 -2.58 -19.33
C LYS A 243 -19.52 -1.79 -20.41
N LEU A 244 -18.20 -1.95 -20.52
CA LEU A 244 -17.40 -1.18 -21.46
C LEU A 244 -17.60 -1.61 -22.94
N LYS A 245 -18.28 -2.73 -23.24
CA LYS A 245 -18.49 -3.23 -24.63
C LYS A 245 -17.21 -3.11 -25.50
N ILE A 246 -16.04 -3.43 -24.95
CA ILE A 246 -14.77 -3.22 -25.63
C ILE A 246 -14.50 -4.38 -26.59
N SER A 247 -14.42 -4.01 -27.87
CA SER A 247 -13.95 -4.78 -29.02
C SER A 247 -12.73 -5.66 -28.71
N GLU A 248 -12.77 -6.87 -29.27
CA GLU A 248 -12.15 -8.12 -28.82
C GLU A 248 -10.60 -8.21 -28.72
N LEU A 249 -9.82 -7.15 -28.92
CA LEU A 249 -8.36 -7.29 -29.06
C LEU A 249 -7.49 -7.08 -27.80
N ASN A 250 -7.92 -6.29 -26.81
CA ASN A 250 -7.06 -6.01 -25.63
C ASN A 250 -7.43 -6.81 -24.36
N VAL A 251 -8.52 -7.57 -24.40
CA VAL A 251 -9.02 -8.29 -23.22
C VAL A 251 -8.14 -9.48 -22.85
N LYS A 252 -7.51 -10.14 -23.83
CA LYS A 252 -6.68 -11.34 -23.59
C LYS A 252 -5.36 -11.02 -22.87
N GLU A 253 -4.72 -9.90 -23.20
CA GLU A 253 -3.52 -9.43 -22.47
C GLU A 253 -3.85 -8.94 -21.06
N MET A 254 -4.98 -8.24 -20.88
CA MET A 254 -5.42 -7.81 -19.54
C MET A 254 -5.88 -8.96 -18.66
N ILE A 255 -6.58 -9.97 -19.21
CA ILE A 255 -6.95 -11.20 -18.49
C ILE A 255 -5.68 -11.98 -18.11
N ASN A 256 -4.72 -12.16 -19.02
CA ASN A 256 -3.45 -12.82 -18.68
C ASN A 256 -2.69 -12.08 -17.56
N SER A 257 -2.76 -10.74 -17.53
CA SER A 257 -2.17 -9.91 -16.46
C SER A 257 -2.89 -10.10 -15.12
N LEU A 258 -4.19 -10.39 -15.14
CA LEU A 258 -4.99 -10.71 -13.95
C LEU A 258 -4.84 -12.15 -13.48
N GLU A 259 -4.71 -13.11 -14.39
CA GLU A 259 -4.41 -14.51 -14.06
C GLU A 259 -3.00 -14.65 -13.48
N THR A 260 -2.04 -13.86 -13.97
CA THR A 260 -0.74 -13.76 -13.29
C THR A 260 -0.95 -13.26 -11.87
N LEU A 261 -1.77 -12.23 -11.63
CA LEU A 261 -2.10 -11.76 -10.27
C LEU A 261 -2.90 -12.75 -9.42
N GLU A 262 -3.65 -13.69 -10.01
CA GLU A 262 -4.38 -14.74 -9.29
C GLU A 262 -3.41 -15.70 -8.56
N HIS A 263 -2.19 -15.88 -9.08
CA HIS A 263 -1.12 -16.57 -8.36
C HIS A 263 -0.52 -15.79 -7.18
N PHE A 264 -0.91 -14.53 -6.98
CA PHE A 264 -0.31 -13.63 -5.99
C PHE A 264 -1.15 -13.52 -4.72
N ILE A 265 -2.35 -14.09 -4.70
CA ILE A 265 -3.17 -14.24 -3.49
C ILE A 265 -3.06 -15.71 -3.13
N VAL A 266 -2.21 -16.02 -2.15
CA VAL A 266 -2.02 -17.39 -1.67
C VAL A 266 -3.32 -17.86 -1.03
N LEU A 267 -4.15 -18.53 -1.83
CA LEU A 267 -4.93 -19.67 -1.37
C LEU A 267 -4.23 -20.94 -1.87
N PRO A 268 -4.31 -22.07 -1.14
CA PRO A 268 -4.05 -23.37 -1.75
C PRO A 268 -4.92 -23.48 -3.02
N PRO A 269 -4.39 -24.06 -4.12
CA PRO A 269 -5.08 -24.04 -5.39
C PRO A 269 -6.49 -24.62 -5.22
N PRO A 270 -7.55 -23.95 -5.73
CA PRO A 270 -8.87 -24.57 -5.77
C PRO A 270 -8.76 -25.89 -6.55
N PRO A 271 -9.56 -26.91 -6.20
CA PRO A 271 -9.55 -28.18 -6.91
C PRO A 271 -9.70 -27.90 -8.40
N LYS A 272 -8.78 -28.43 -9.21
CA LYS A 272 -8.69 -28.20 -10.66
C LYS A 272 -10.07 -28.31 -11.30
N MET A 273 -10.74 -27.19 -11.50
CA MET A 273 -11.88 -27.12 -12.39
C MET A 273 -11.30 -27.02 -13.79
N HIS A 274 -11.54 -28.06 -14.59
CA HIS A 274 -11.17 -28.07 -16.00
C HIS A 274 -11.81 -26.85 -16.68
N ALA A 275 -11.00 -26.08 -17.43
CA ALA A 275 -11.43 -24.91 -18.19
C ALA A 275 -12.69 -25.19 -19.04
N ASP A 276 -12.82 -26.43 -19.51
CA ASP A 276 -13.96 -26.98 -20.24
C ASP A 276 -15.30 -26.88 -19.50
N SER A 277 -15.30 -26.84 -18.17
CA SER A 277 -16.53 -26.68 -17.36
C SER A 277 -17.00 -25.23 -17.28
N LEU A 278 -16.06 -24.28 -17.33
CA LEU A 278 -16.35 -22.85 -17.30
C LEU A 278 -16.87 -22.40 -18.68
N GLU A 279 -16.26 -22.89 -19.75
CA GLU A 279 -16.72 -22.66 -21.12
C GLU A 279 -18.12 -23.27 -21.36
N LYS A 280 -18.38 -24.48 -20.85
CA LYS A 280 -19.72 -25.08 -20.91
C LYS A 280 -20.76 -24.30 -20.14
N ASN A 281 -20.44 -23.77 -18.96
CA ASN A 281 -21.40 -22.98 -18.18
C ASN A 281 -21.69 -21.63 -18.85
N LEU A 282 -20.67 -20.98 -19.41
CA LEU A 282 -20.84 -19.74 -20.17
C LEU A 282 -21.69 -19.95 -21.43
N GLN A 283 -21.45 -21.03 -22.19
CA GLN A 283 -22.28 -21.36 -23.36
C GLN A 283 -23.73 -21.66 -22.97
N LYS A 284 -23.95 -22.30 -21.82
CA LYS A 284 -25.29 -22.66 -21.34
C LYS A 284 -26.08 -21.44 -20.84
N GLU A 285 -25.40 -20.43 -20.30
CA GLU A 285 -26.01 -19.16 -19.90
C GLU A 285 -26.26 -18.24 -21.10
N LEU A 286 -25.34 -18.18 -22.06
CA LEU A 286 -25.56 -17.46 -23.32
C LEU A 286 -26.69 -18.07 -24.16
N GLN A 287 -26.87 -19.40 -24.14
CA GLN A 287 -28.02 -20.05 -24.79
C GLN A 287 -29.35 -19.76 -24.10
N LYS A 288 -29.37 -19.56 -22.78
CA LYS A 288 -30.57 -19.16 -22.04
C LYS A 288 -30.98 -17.72 -22.37
N GLU A 289 -30.04 -16.80 -22.47
CA GLU A 289 -30.34 -15.41 -22.86
C GLU A 289 -30.82 -15.30 -24.32
N CYS A 290 -30.30 -16.12 -25.24
CA CYS A 290 -30.79 -16.16 -26.62
C CYS A 290 -32.21 -16.74 -26.76
N THR A 291 -32.67 -17.57 -25.82
CA THR A 291 -34.02 -18.16 -25.86
C THR A 291 -35.10 -17.26 -25.27
N ASP A 292 -34.73 -16.29 -24.43
CA ASP A 292 -35.69 -15.35 -23.82
C ASP A 292 -35.92 -14.07 -24.64
N GLU A 293 -35.03 -13.69 -25.57
CA GLU A 293 -35.20 -12.50 -26.43
C GLU A 293 -35.70 -12.78 -27.86
N SER A 294 -35.87 -14.05 -28.26
CA SER A 294 -36.36 -14.39 -29.61
C SER A 294 -37.69 -15.14 -29.61
N GLY A 295 -38.75 -14.44 -29.21
CA GLY A 295 -40.12 -14.74 -29.61
C GLY A 295 -40.38 -14.52 -31.12
N LEU A 296 -39.41 -14.85 -31.99
CA LEU A 296 -39.53 -14.74 -33.44
C LEU A 296 -38.97 -16.00 -34.10
N LYS A 297 -39.92 -16.77 -34.62
CA LYS A 297 -39.77 -17.98 -35.43
C LYS A 297 -38.63 -17.84 -36.46
N CYS A 298 -37.58 -18.64 -36.31
CA CYS A 298 -36.78 -19.07 -37.46
C CYS A 298 -37.49 -20.28 -38.09
N ASN A 299 -38.22 -20.03 -39.17
CA ASN A 299 -38.65 -21.09 -40.07
C ASN A 299 -37.42 -21.68 -40.77
N GLU A 300 -37.31 -23.00 -40.73
CA GLU A 300 -36.51 -23.79 -41.64
C GLU A 300 -36.97 -23.54 -43.09
N GLU A 301 -36.06 -23.16 -43.98
CA GLU A 301 -36.20 -23.46 -45.41
C GLU A 301 -35.06 -24.38 -45.84
N LYS A 302 -35.45 -25.61 -46.15
CA LYS A 302 -34.69 -26.58 -46.92
C LYS A 302 -34.55 -26.07 -48.35
N HIS A 303 -33.33 -26.09 -48.88
CA HIS A 303 -33.03 -26.65 -50.21
C HIS A 303 -31.54 -26.91 -50.38
#